data_AF-A0A9D2ER97-F1
#
_entry.id   AF-A0A9D2ER97-F1
#
_cell.length_a   1.000
_cell.length_b   1.000
_cell.length_c   1.000
_cell.angle_alpha   90.00
_cell.angle_beta   90.00
_cell.angle_gamma   90.00
#
_symmetry.space_group_name_H-M   'P 1'
#
loop_
_entity.id
_entity.type
_entity.pdbx_description
1 polymer ?
#
loop_
_entity_poly.entity_id
_entity_poly.type
_entity_poly.pdbx_seq_one_letter_code
_entity_poly.pdbx_strand_id
1 'polypeptide(L)'
;MPERIPSDVYELVTMRRDRRGLTMVFEGLRKIITVEFGFLPLSVRSGRFSPPTSGRTEEPAGQERENRLLYQVENSADLRRFQAEAAAAGHKEPLLYLVFLTSNDSIEVIALGMPAVTVRPRQPEAAVQETLSTPLGPVEILADGRPLPYRCTPLPLQSQRFRVDGRWRLDCLLPGTIAPVEVQCRIAVDPAQSVTCGAETGEALDLMSFTWNNNKLSIGTEGDLPGVTCHYEKTGMRLRFLSGPGAVSLYLAWLTMTEPEREEIYPWFAADPSFDETRRRN
;
A
#
# COMPACT_ATOMS: atom_id res chain seq x y z
N MET A 1 -23.72 2.95 18.25
CA MET A 1 -23.51 2.03 17.11
C MET A 1 -22.01 1.91 16.90
N PRO A 2 -21.44 0.70 16.69
CA PRO A 2 -20.03 0.60 16.37
C PRO A 2 -19.76 1.43 15.12
N GLU A 3 -18.78 2.32 15.20
CA GLU A 3 -18.38 3.16 14.07
C GLU A 3 -18.03 2.24 12.90
N ARG A 4 -18.74 2.35 11.78
CA ARG A 4 -18.49 1.49 10.62
C ARG A 4 -17.07 1.80 10.13
N ILE A 5 -16.20 0.80 10.20
CA ILE A 5 -14.88 0.85 9.59
C ILE A 5 -15.09 1.10 8.08
N PRO A 6 -14.61 2.25 7.56
CA PRO A 6 -14.76 2.57 6.15
C PRO A 6 -13.97 1.57 5.29
N SER A 7 -14.47 1.25 4.10
CA SER A 7 -13.72 0.46 3.12
C SER A 7 -12.44 1.23 2.71
N ASP A 8 -11.28 0.65 3.01
CA ASP A 8 -9.95 1.12 2.61
C ASP A 8 -9.02 -0.12 2.59
N VAL A 9 -7.83 0.03 2.01
CA VAL A 9 -6.75 -0.94 2.20
C VAL A 9 -5.98 -0.50 3.43
N TYR A 10 -5.97 -1.35 4.45
CA TYR A 10 -5.35 -1.06 5.73
C TYR A 10 -4.13 -1.93 5.94
N GLU A 11 -3.02 -1.32 6.34
CA GLU A 11 -1.83 -2.02 6.81
C GLU A 11 -1.74 -1.93 8.33
N LEU A 12 -1.40 -3.02 9.01
CA LEU A 12 -1.15 -3.01 10.44
C LEU A 12 0.21 -2.34 10.70
N VAL A 13 0.20 -1.11 11.20
CA VAL A 13 1.42 -0.34 11.47
C VAL A 13 1.96 -0.62 12.86
N THR A 14 1.08 -0.81 13.84
CA THR A 14 1.50 -1.06 15.22
C THR A 14 0.54 -1.98 15.93
N MET A 15 1.09 -2.95 16.65
CA MET A 15 0.36 -3.76 17.61
C MET A 15 1.07 -3.65 18.96
N ARG A 16 0.38 -3.16 19.99
CA ARG A 16 0.92 -3.03 21.34
C ARG A 16 0.02 -3.74 22.34
N ARG A 17 0.62 -4.60 23.16
CA ARG A 17 -0.02 -5.23 24.32
C ARG A 17 0.56 -4.62 25.59
N ASP A 18 -0.30 -4.10 26.46
CA ASP A 18 0.09 -3.57 27.76
C ASP A 18 -0.96 -3.91 28.85
N ARG A 19 -0.79 -3.36 30.07
CA ARG A 19 -1.70 -3.63 31.21
C ARG A 19 -3.12 -3.09 30.99
N ARG A 20 -3.34 -2.20 30.01
CA ARG A 20 -4.65 -1.63 29.66
C ARG A 20 -5.34 -2.43 28.56
N GLY A 21 -4.55 -3.09 27.72
CA GLY A 21 -5.01 -4.19 26.87
C GLY A 21 -4.29 -4.31 25.55
N LEU A 22 -5.04 -4.56 24.47
CA LEU A 22 -4.50 -4.71 23.12
C LEU A 22 -4.90 -3.51 22.27
N THR A 23 -3.90 -2.78 21.77
CA THR A 23 -4.10 -1.69 20.82
C THR A 23 -3.51 -2.09 19.48
N MET A 24 -4.32 -2.00 18.42
CA MET A 24 -3.88 -2.17 17.04
C MET A 24 -4.12 -0.86 16.28
N VAL A 25 -3.11 -0.39 15.57
CA VAL A 25 -3.18 0.77 14.70
C VAL A 25 -3.04 0.30 13.27
N PHE A 26 -4.10 0.51 12.51
CA PHE A 26 -4.13 0.27 11.08
C PHE A 26 -4.05 1.61 10.36
N GLU A 27 -3.12 1.72 9.42
CA GLU A 27 -3.03 2.86 8.54
C GLU A 27 -3.65 2.50 7.20
N GLY A 28 -4.72 3.21 6.86
CA GLY A 28 -5.28 3.22 5.52
C GLY A 28 -4.84 4.48 4.78
N LEU A 29 -5.15 4.54 3.50
CA LEU A 29 -4.70 5.61 2.63
C LEU A 29 -5.19 6.99 3.10
N ARG A 30 -6.40 7.02 3.68
CA ARG A 30 -7.07 8.27 4.10
C ARG A 30 -7.30 8.37 5.59
N LYS A 31 -7.17 7.26 6.30
CA LYS A 31 -7.65 7.13 7.67
C LYS A 31 -6.70 6.28 8.48
N ILE A 32 -6.52 6.67 9.72
CA ILE A 32 -5.88 5.84 10.72
C ILE A 32 -6.99 5.26 11.57
N ILE A 33 -7.03 3.93 11.66
CA ILE A 33 -7.96 3.21 12.53
C ILE A 33 -7.17 2.73 13.73
N THR A 34 -7.61 3.13 14.91
CA THR A 34 -7.15 2.55 16.17
C THR A 34 -8.23 1.64 16.72
N VAL A 35 -7.89 0.37 16.94
CA VAL A 35 -8.76 -0.64 17.55
C VAL A 35 -8.19 -0.97 18.92
N GLU A 36 -8.94 -0.69 19.97
CA GLU A 36 -8.54 -0.92 21.35
C GLU A 36 -9.45 -1.95 22.01
N PHE A 37 -8.86 -3.04 22.47
CA PHE A 37 -9.54 -4.03 23.30
C PHE A 37 -9.18 -3.81 24.76
N GLY A 38 -10.19 -3.63 25.60
CA GLY A 38 -10.02 -3.73 27.05
C GLY A 38 -9.61 -5.15 27.43
N PHE A 39 -8.66 -5.27 28.37
CA PHE A 39 -8.11 -6.54 28.80
C PHE A 39 -8.68 -6.99 30.13
N LEU A 40 -9.27 -8.20 30.13
CA LEU A 40 -9.59 -8.94 31.34
C LEU A 40 -8.69 -10.19 31.38
N PRO A 41 -7.63 -10.20 32.21
CA PRO A 41 -6.83 -11.41 32.39
C PRO A 41 -7.66 -12.46 33.12
N LEU A 42 -7.95 -13.57 32.45
CA LEU A 42 -8.49 -14.77 33.08
C LEU A 42 -7.37 -15.82 33.11
N SER A 43 -6.55 -15.75 34.15
CA SER A 43 -5.47 -16.73 34.33
C SER A 43 -6.03 -18.06 34.81
N VAL A 44 -5.87 -19.10 34.00
CA VAL A 44 -6.23 -20.46 34.37
C VAL A 44 -4.95 -21.26 34.47
N ARG A 45 -4.55 -21.64 35.69
CA ARG A 45 -3.49 -22.63 35.87
C ARG A 45 -4.08 -23.99 35.55
N SER A 46 -3.82 -24.51 34.35
CA SER A 46 -4.33 -25.82 33.96
C SER A 46 -3.54 -26.91 34.68
N GLY A 47 -4.25 -27.71 35.50
CA GLY A 47 -3.75 -29.01 35.96
C GLY A 47 -3.85 -30.10 34.89
N ARG A 48 -4.53 -29.82 33.76
CA ARG A 48 -4.61 -30.56 32.49
C ARG A 48 -5.67 -29.87 31.64
N PHE A 49 -5.29 -29.29 30.50
CA PHE A 49 -6.24 -28.88 29.48
C PHE A 49 -6.29 -29.97 28.42
N SER A 50 -7.48 -30.40 28.02
CA SER A 50 -7.63 -31.30 26.87
C SER A 50 -7.61 -30.44 25.61
N PRO A 51 -6.58 -30.55 24.74
CA PRO A 51 -6.58 -29.78 23.49
C PRO A 51 -7.79 -30.18 22.62
N PRO A 52 -8.40 -29.23 21.89
CA PRO A 52 -9.45 -29.56 20.92
C PRO A 52 -8.86 -30.38 19.76
N THR A 53 -9.65 -31.29 19.23
CA THR A 53 -9.26 -32.29 18.22
C THR A 53 -8.99 -31.71 16.82
N SER A 54 -9.29 -30.43 16.60
CA SER A 54 -9.18 -29.76 15.29
C SER A 54 -8.24 -28.56 15.36
N GLY A 55 -7.21 -28.55 14.52
CA GLY A 55 -6.28 -27.42 14.37
C GLY A 55 -4.82 -27.70 14.77
N ARG A 56 -4.37 -28.95 14.81
CA ARG A 56 -2.92 -29.23 14.90
C ARG A 56 -2.23 -28.77 13.63
N THR A 57 -1.53 -27.65 13.70
CA THR A 57 -0.41 -27.36 12.80
C THR A 57 0.81 -28.08 13.38
N GLU A 58 1.30 -29.10 12.68
CA GLU A 58 2.55 -29.77 13.05
C GLU A 58 3.73 -28.81 12.80
N GLU A 59 4.66 -28.72 13.76
CA GLU A 59 5.85 -27.89 13.64
C GLU A 59 7.16 -28.69 13.53
N PRO A 60 8.12 -28.21 12.72
CA PRO A 60 9.50 -28.65 12.76
C PRO A 60 10.22 -28.05 13.98
N ALA A 61 11.11 -28.85 14.58
CA ALA A 61 11.85 -28.50 15.78
C ALA A 61 12.90 -27.40 15.53
N GLY A 62 12.92 -26.35 16.38
CA GLY A 62 14.12 -25.50 16.52
C GLY A 62 13.95 -24.00 16.79
N GLN A 63 12.75 -23.44 16.97
CA GLN A 63 12.58 -21.99 17.22
C GLN A 63 12.22 -21.65 18.68
N GLU A 64 12.74 -20.52 19.17
CA GLU A 64 12.54 -19.97 20.51
C GLU A 64 11.04 -19.81 20.85
N ARG A 65 10.68 -20.11 22.10
CA ARG A 65 9.30 -20.16 22.59
C ARG A 65 8.73 -18.75 22.80
N GLU A 66 8.33 -18.09 21.71
CA GLU A 66 7.50 -16.89 21.78
C GLU A 66 6.09 -17.23 22.32
N ASN A 67 5.41 -16.23 22.89
CA ASN A 67 4.00 -16.37 23.26
C ASN A 67 3.17 -16.51 21.99
N ARG A 68 2.53 -17.65 21.80
CA ARG A 68 1.79 -17.95 20.55
C ARG A 68 0.30 -18.00 20.80
N LEU A 69 -0.44 -17.28 19.96
CA LEU A 69 -1.89 -17.43 19.86
C LEU A 69 -2.16 -18.83 19.31
N LEU A 70 -2.81 -19.68 20.09
CA LEU A 70 -3.12 -21.04 19.66
C LEU A 70 -4.44 -21.09 18.88
N TYR A 71 -5.51 -20.52 19.45
CA TYR A 71 -6.84 -20.50 18.84
C TYR A 71 -7.82 -19.60 19.63
N GLN A 72 -8.92 -19.25 18.98
CA GLN A 72 -10.11 -18.69 19.62
C GLN A 72 -10.92 -19.82 20.28
N VAL A 73 -11.37 -19.62 21.52
CA VAL A 73 -12.24 -20.61 22.18
C VAL A 73 -13.64 -20.50 21.60
N GLU A 74 -14.06 -21.53 20.88
CA GLU A 74 -15.42 -21.64 20.34
C GLU A 74 -16.12 -22.88 20.89
N ASN A 75 -17.41 -22.73 21.24
CA ASN A 75 -18.34 -23.83 21.51
C ASN A 75 -17.81 -24.96 22.41
N SER A 76 -17.14 -24.64 23.53
CA SER A 76 -16.57 -25.63 24.46
C SER A 76 -17.11 -25.50 25.89
N ALA A 77 -16.91 -26.54 26.71
CA ALA A 77 -17.19 -26.47 28.15
C ALA A 77 -16.34 -25.40 28.85
N ASP A 78 -15.12 -25.18 28.37
CA ASP A 78 -14.23 -24.13 28.85
C ASP A 78 -14.75 -22.74 28.52
N LEU A 79 -15.33 -22.52 27.33
CA LEU A 79 -15.97 -21.25 26.97
C LEU A 79 -17.08 -20.89 27.97
N ARG A 80 -17.94 -21.85 28.31
CA ARG A 80 -19.02 -21.64 29.29
C ARG A 80 -18.47 -21.33 30.68
N ARG A 81 -17.38 -21.99 31.09
CA ARG A 81 -16.70 -21.68 32.36
C ARG A 81 -16.18 -20.25 32.37
N PHE A 82 -15.46 -19.83 31.33
CA PHE A 82 -14.91 -18.46 31.24
C PHE A 82 -16.00 -17.39 31.16
N GLN A 83 -17.09 -17.66 30.45
CA GLN A 83 -18.26 -16.78 30.43
C GLN A 83 -18.91 -16.64 31.80
N ALA A 84 -19.02 -17.73 32.57
CA ALA A 84 -19.54 -17.68 33.94
C ALA A 84 -18.62 -16.91 34.90
N GLU A 85 -17.29 -17.09 34.79
CA GLU A 85 -16.30 -16.35 35.56
C GLU A 85 -16.34 -14.85 35.23
N ALA A 86 -16.40 -14.48 33.94
CA ALA A 86 -16.54 -13.09 33.52
C ALA A 86 -17.85 -12.47 34.00
N ALA A 87 -18.97 -13.21 33.93
CA ALA A 87 -20.26 -12.76 34.43
C ALA A 87 -20.27 -12.56 35.95
N ALA A 88 -19.62 -13.45 36.71
CA ALA A 88 -19.45 -13.32 38.16
C ALA A 88 -18.59 -12.10 38.53
N ALA A 89 -17.60 -11.75 37.70
CA ALA A 89 -16.83 -10.52 37.82
C ALA A 89 -17.58 -9.26 37.36
N GLY A 90 -18.84 -9.38 36.94
CA GLY A 90 -19.71 -8.26 36.58
C GLY A 90 -19.72 -7.89 35.10
N HIS A 91 -19.02 -8.63 34.23
CA HIS A 91 -19.03 -8.40 32.78
C HIS A 91 -20.25 -9.07 32.14
N LYS A 92 -21.18 -8.25 31.64
CA LYS A 92 -22.43 -8.72 31.01
C LYS A 92 -22.39 -8.67 29.48
N GLU A 93 -21.31 -8.15 28.92
CA GLU A 93 -21.12 -7.97 27.48
C GLU A 93 -20.50 -9.23 26.83
N PRO A 94 -20.75 -9.48 25.53
CA PRO A 94 -20.09 -10.56 24.81
C PRO A 94 -18.57 -10.32 24.76
N LEU A 95 -17.80 -11.31 25.21
CA LEU A 95 -16.33 -11.30 25.20
C LEU A 95 -15.80 -12.32 24.18
N LEU A 96 -14.70 -11.96 23.52
CA LEU A 96 -13.88 -12.84 22.70
C LEU A 96 -12.82 -13.50 23.59
N TYR A 97 -12.71 -14.83 23.57
CA TYR A 97 -11.76 -15.57 24.39
C TYR A 97 -10.65 -16.16 23.52
N LEU A 98 -9.42 -15.72 23.75
CA LEU A 98 -8.23 -16.15 23.00
C LEU A 98 -7.29 -16.94 23.90
N VAL A 99 -6.80 -18.09 23.41
CA VAL A 99 -5.88 -18.97 24.14
C VAL A 99 -4.46 -18.74 23.68
N PHE A 100 -3.56 -18.48 24.61
CA PHE A 100 -2.14 -18.30 24.37
C PHE A 100 -1.33 -19.38 25.09
N LEU A 101 -0.36 -19.96 24.39
CA LEU A 101 0.72 -20.69 25.05
C LEU A 101 1.79 -19.67 25.43
N THR A 102 2.05 -19.56 26.73
CA THR A 102 3.14 -18.73 27.23
C THR A 102 4.48 -19.44 27.11
N SER A 103 5.57 -18.68 27.14
CA SER A 103 6.95 -19.20 27.16
C SER A 103 7.24 -20.21 28.29
N ASN A 104 6.43 -20.20 29.36
CA ASN A 104 6.53 -21.11 30.50
C ASN A 104 5.67 -22.38 30.34
N ASP A 105 5.24 -22.74 29.13
CA ASP A 105 4.29 -23.83 28.84
C ASP A 105 2.96 -23.71 29.61
N SER A 106 2.64 -22.51 30.10
CA SER A 106 1.35 -22.24 30.75
C SER A 106 0.36 -21.70 29.73
N ILE A 107 -0.90 -22.08 29.85
CA ILE A 107 -1.97 -21.60 28.99
C ILE A 107 -2.60 -20.36 29.64
N GLU A 108 -2.54 -19.23 28.94
CA GLU A 108 -3.29 -18.03 29.31
C GLU A 108 -4.54 -17.91 28.45
N VAL A 109 -5.69 -17.62 29.08
CA VAL A 109 -6.90 -17.26 28.36
C VAL A 109 -7.14 -15.78 28.55
N ILE A 110 -7.20 -15.06 27.44
CA ILE A 110 -7.46 -13.63 27.42
C ILE A 110 -8.90 -13.40 26.97
N ALA A 111 -9.67 -12.72 27.80
CA ALA A 111 -10.99 -12.24 27.43
C ALA A 111 -10.88 -10.78 26.95
N LEU A 112 -11.31 -10.54 25.71
CA LEU A 112 -11.32 -9.24 25.06
C LEU A 112 -12.77 -8.78 24.93
N GLY A 113 -13.06 -7.56 25.39
CA GLY A 113 -14.37 -6.94 25.23
C GLY A 113 -14.66 -6.51 23.80
N MET A 114 -15.81 -5.86 23.62
CA MET A 114 -16.09 -5.13 22.37
C MET A 114 -15.00 -4.06 22.16
N PRO A 115 -14.35 -4.01 20.98
CA PRO A 115 -13.30 -3.04 20.77
C PRO A 115 -13.86 -1.62 20.69
N ALA A 116 -13.15 -0.69 21.30
CA ALA A 116 -13.31 0.72 20.96
C ALA A 116 -12.59 0.97 19.64
N VAL A 117 -13.33 1.44 18.63
CA VAL A 117 -12.78 1.80 17.32
C VAL A 117 -12.77 3.31 17.23
N THR A 118 -11.58 3.88 16.99
CA THR A 118 -11.43 5.30 16.68
C THR A 118 -10.96 5.44 15.24
N VAL A 119 -11.73 6.15 14.44
CA VAL A 119 -11.38 6.48 13.06
C VAL A 119 -10.93 7.93 12.97
N ARG A 120 -9.67 8.17 12.64
CA ARG A 120 -9.15 9.53 12.42
C ARG A 120 -8.86 9.76 10.95
N PRO A 121 -9.17 10.94 10.39
CA PRO A 121 -8.59 11.31 9.11
C PRO A 121 -7.08 11.28 9.28
N ARG A 122 -6.38 10.71 8.30
CA ARG A 122 -4.95 10.92 8.17
C ARG A 122 -4.79 12.41 7.94
N GLN A 123 -4.38 13.16 8.98
CA GLN A 123 -3.91 14.51 8.73
C GLN A 123 -2.78 14.34 7.73
N PRO A 124 -2.80 15.04 6.57
CA PRO A 124 -1.58 15.15 5.82
C PRO A 124 -0.60 15.74 6.83
N GLU A 125 0.40 14.96 7.23
CA GLU A 125 1.67 15.56 7.56
C GLU A 125 1.90 16.60 6.47
N ALA A 126 2.28 17.81 6.87
CA ALA A 126 2.71 18.82 5.93
C ALA A 126 3.98 18.29 5.24
N ALA A 127 3.82 17.28 4.39
CA ALA A 127 4.76 16.87 3.41
C ALA A 127 4.82 18.08 2.49
N VAL A 128 5.89 18.84 2.64
CA VAL A 128 6.44 19.58 1.52
C VAL A 128 6.47 18.57 0.38
N GLN A 129 5.53 18.69 -0.54
CA GLN A 129 5.43 17.81 -1.69
C GLN A 129 6.67 18.13 -2.53
N GLU A 130 7.76 17.39 -2.33
CA GLU A 130 8.93 17.49 -3.20
C GLU A 130 8.50 17.06 -4.60
N THR A 131 8.10 18.04 -5.40
CA THR A 131 7.80 17.86 -6.82
C THR A 131 9.04 17.30 -7.48
N LEU A 132 8.91 16.16 -8.17
CA LEU A 132 10.04 15.59 -8.89
C LEU A 132 10.45 16.56 -9.99
N SER A 133 11.72 16.99 -9.99
CA SER A 133 12.28 17.78 -11.08
C SER A 133 13.05 16.88 -12.04
N THR A 134 12.69 16.95 -13.31
CA THR A 134 13.43 16.33 -14.42
C THR A 134 14.41 17.33 -15.01
N PRO A 135 15.36 16.91 -15.87
CA PRO A 135 16.19 17.84 -16.63
C PRO A 135 15.42 18.78 -17.57
N LEU A 136 14.16 18.47 -17.87
CA LEU A 136 13.29 19.27 -18.71
C LEU A 136 12.36 20.21 -17.92
N GLY A 137 12.24 20.00 -16.60
CA GLY A 137 11.37 20.77 -15.71
C GLY A 137 10.65 19.89 -14.67
N PRO A 138 9.90 20.52 -13.75
CA PRO A 138 9.14 19.81 -12.72
C PRO A 138 7.98 19.01 -13.31
N VAL A 139 7.67 17.88 -12.66
CA VAL A 139 6.54 17.02 -13.01
C VAL A 139 5.28 17.46 -12.27
N GLU A 140 4.24 17.77 -13.03
CA GLU A 140 2.92 18.13 -12.54
C GLU A 140 1.94 16.99 -12.82
N ILE A 141 1.22 16.54 -11.80
CA ILE A 141 0.14 15.57 -11.96
C ILE A 141 -1.17 16.23 -11.55
N LEU A 142 -2.17 16.13 -12.41
CA LEU A 142 -3.50 16.70 -12.21
C LEU A 142 -4.56 15.58 -12.30
N ALA A 143 -5.56 15.62 -11.42
CA ALA A 143 -6.80 14.87 -11.55
C ALA A 143 -7.96 15.85 -11.81
N ASP A 144 -8.65 15.69 -12.93
CA ASP A 144 -9.73 16.59 -13.38
C ASP A 144 -9.34 18.08 -13.30
N GLY A 145 -8.09 18.37 -13.70
CA GLY A 145 -7.52 19.71 -13.69
C GLY A 145 -7.05 20.24 -12.32
N ARG A 146 -7.13 19.45 -11.25
CA ARG A 146 -6.67 19.83 -9.90
C ARG A 146 -5.35 19.13 -9.57
N PRO A 147 -4.40 19.79 -8.89
CA PRO A 147 -3.17 19.15 -8.42
C PRO A 147 -3.44 17.85 -7.66
N LEU A 148 -2.76 16.79 -8.10
CA LEU A 148 -2.84 15.46 -7.51
C LEU A 148 -1.51 15.13 -6.82
N PRO A 149 -1.51 14.90 -5.50
CA PRO A 149 -0.35 14.40 -4.80
C PRO A 149 0.09 13.03 -5.32
N TYR A 150 1.40 12.82 -5.40
CA TYR A 150 1.99 11.57 -5.85
C TYR A 150 3.20 11.20 -4.98
N ARG A 151 3.44 9.90 -4.85
CA ARG A 151 4.64 9.35 -4.21
C ARG A 151 5.69 9.07 -5.27
N CYS A 152 6.89 9.58 -5.07
CA CYS A 152 8.06 9.26 -5.90
C CYS A 152 8.80 8.05 -5.31
N THR A 153 9.01 7.02 -6.13
CA THR A 153 9.86 5.89 -5.79
C THR A 153 11.01 5.82 -6.79
N PRO A 154 12.28 5.99 -6.36
CA PRO A 154 13.42 5.81 -7.25
C PRO A 154 13.53 4.34 -7.67
N LEU A 155 13.84 4.10 -8.94
CA LEU A 155 14.01 2.77 -9.51
C LEU A 155 15.48 2.53 -9.91
N PRO A 156 15.92 1.27 -10.06
CA PRO A 156 17.27 0.97 -10.53
C PRO A 156 17.56 1.61 -11.90
N LEU A 157 18.68 2.33 -11.98
CA LEU A 157 19.10 3.10 -13.15
C LEU A 157 19.69 2.25 -14.28
N GLN A 158 20.00 0.98 -14.01
CA GLN A 158 20.63 0.08 -14.96
C GLN A 158 19.98 -1.30 -14.91
N SER A 159 19.84 -1.92 -16.07
CA SER A 159 19.48 -3.32 -16.25
C SER A 159 20.28 -3.93 -17.41
N GLN A 160 19.93 -5.14 -17.83
CA GLN A 160 20.46 -5.72 -19.07
C GLN A 160 19.97 -4.98 -20.34
N ARG A 161 18.89 -4.21 -20.26
CA ARG A 161 18.24 -3.55 -21.41
C ARG A 161 18.51 -2.06 -21.53
N PHE A 162 18.89 -1.40 -20.43
CA PHE A 162 19.06 0.06 -20.41
C PHE A 162 20.07 0.50 -19.35
N ARG A 163 20.58 1.72 -19.54
CA ARG A 163 21.26 2.54 -18.53
C ARG A 163 20.77 3.96 -18.70
N VAL A 164 20.28 4.58 -17.62
CA VAL A 164 19.68 5.93 -17.64
C VAL A 164 20.23 6.78 -16.49
N ASP A 165 20.08 8.11 -16.59
CA ASP A 165 20.55 9.06 -15.58
C ASP A 165 19.53 9.22 -14.43
N GLY A 166 18.24 9.05 -14.74
CA GLY A 166 17.18 9.05 -13.75
C GLY A 166 16.06 8.10 -14.13
N ARG A 167 15.47 7.45 -13.12
CA ARG A 167 14.36 6.52 -13.28
C ARG A 167 13.47 6.51 -12.03
N TRP A 168 12.18 6.73 -12.22
CA TRP A 168 11.23 6.94 -11.13
C TRP A 168 9.88 6.30 -11.45
N ARG A 169 9.23 5.77 -10.41
CA ARG A 169 7.80 5.47 -10.40
C ARG A 169 7.06 6.53 -9.61
N LEU A 170 5.98 7.06 -10.18
CA LEU A 170 5.08 8.01 -9.55
C LEU A 170 3.75 7.33 -9.27
N ASP A 171 3.45 7.12 -8.00
CA ASP A 171 2.20 6.47 -7.56
C ASP A 171 1.21 7.53 -7.12
N CYS A 172 0.06 7.59 -7.81
CA CYS A 172 -0.99 8.56 -7.56
C CYS A 172 -2.24 7.84 -7.04
N LEU A 173 -2.80 8.31 -5.92
CA LEU A 173 -4.04 7.77 -5.36
C LEU A 173 -5.23 8.56 -5.84
N LEU A 174 -6.22 7.87 -6.37
CA LEU A 174 -7.44 8.47 -6.91
C LEU A 174 -8.63 8.05 -6.03
N PRO A 175 -9.66 8.89 -5.91
CA PRO A 175 -10.92 8.41 -5.36
C PRO A 175 -11.45 7.28 -6.25
N GLY A 176 -11.64 6.09 -5.66
CA GLY A 176 -12.36 5.00 -6.31
C GLY A 176 -13.80 5.44 -6.53
N THR A 177 -14.13 5.81 -7.76
CA THR A 177 -15.44 6.34 -8.13
C THR A 177 -16.00 5.57 -9.31
N ILE A 178 -17.32 5.45 -9.38
CA ILE A 178 -17.99 4.97 -10.60
C ILE A 178 -18.01 6.01 -11.71
N ALA A 179 -17.70 7.27 -11.39
CA ALA A 179 -17.59 8.35 -12.36
C ALA A 179 -16.24 8.28 -13.11
N PRO A 180 -16.20 8.72 -14.37
CA PRO A 180 -14.96 8.89 -15.11
C PRO A 180 -14.01 9.85 -14.40
N VAL A 181 -12.71 9.58 -14.52
CA VAL A 181 -11.65 10.42 -13.96
C VAL A 181 -10.60 10.65 -15.03
N GLU A 182 -10.12 11.89 -15.15
CA GLU A 182 -9.01 12.24 -16.02
C GLU A 182 -7.75 12.53 -15.20
N VAL A 183 -6.65 11.87 -15.53
CA VAL A 183 -5.33 12.11 -14.93
C VAL A 183 -4.38 12.64 -16.00
N GLN A 184 -3.75 13.77 -15.74
CA GLN A 184 -2.74 14.36 -16.62
C GLN A 184 -1.39 14.31 -15.91
N CYS A 185 -0.38 13.77 -16.58
CA CYS A 185 1.02 13.87 -16.19
C CYS A 185 1.72 14.81 -17.16
N ARG A 186 2.26 15.92 -16.67
CA ARG A 186 2.88 16.97 -17.46
C ARG A 186 4.27 17.31 -16.96
N ILE A 187 5.11 17.78 -17.86
CA ILE A 187 6.39 18.41 -17.55
C ILE A 187 6.22 19.89 -17.82
N ALA A 188 6.51 20.73 -16.83
CA ALA A 188 6.55 22.17 -17.00
C ALA A 188 7.85 22.56 -17.72
N VAL A 189 7.85 22.36 -19.04
CA VAL A 189 8.97 22.67 -19.94
C VAL A 189 9.18 24.18 -20.03
N ASP A 190 10.45 24.62 -19.99
CA ASP A 190 10.79 26.01 -20.31
C ASP A 190 10.35 26.34 -21.75
N PRO A 191 9.48 27.35 -21.98
CA PRO A 191 9.04 27.75 -23.31
C PRO A 191 10.17 28.11 -24.28
N ALA A 192 11.36 28.48 -23.78
CA ALA A 192 12.53 28.78 -24.61
C ALA A 192 13.23 27.52 -25.15
N GLN A 193 12.93 26.34 -24.60
CA GLN A 193 13.57 25.09 -24.96
C GLN A 193 12.87 24.43 -26.16
N SER A 194 13.62 24.17 -27.23
CA SER A 194 13.11 23.42 -28.37
C SER A 194 13.03 21.94 -28.03
N VAL A 195 11.82 21.42 -27.86
CA VAL A 195 11.54 20.02 -27.53
C VAL A 195 10.72 19.37 -28.63
N THR A 196 11.19 18.24 -29.13
CA THR A 196 10.41 17.35 -29.99
C THR A 196 9.75 16.29 -29.13
N CYS A 197 8.47 16.03 -29.34
CA CYS A 197 7.75 15.03 -28.57
C CYS A 197 7.00 14.05 -29.48
N GLY A 198 6.86 12.80 -29.03
CA GLY A 198 6.19 11.76 -29.80
C GLY A 198 5.67 10.64 -28.92
N ALA A 199 4.56 10.03 -29.34
CA ALA A 199 4.09 8.78 -28.77
C ALA A 199 4.99 7.63 -29.26
N GLU A 200 5.42 6.78 -28.34
CA GLU A 200 6.22 5.58 -28.62
C GLU A 200 5.54 4.39 -27.95
N THR A 201 4.58 3.78 -28.65
CA THR A 201 3.76 2.69 -28.10
C THR A 201 4.46 1.34 -28.21
N GLY A 202 4.18 0.45 -27.26
CA GLY A 202 4.56 -0.97 -27.30
C GLY A 202 3.39 -1.87 -26.94
N GLU A 203 3.60 -3.19 -26.94
CA GLU A 203 2.62 -4.14 -26.41
C GLU A 203 2.37 -3.85 -24.92
N ALA A 204 1.12 -3.59 -24.53
CA ALA A 204 0.75 -3.20 -23.17
C ALA A 204 1.51 -1.98 -22.60
N LEU A 205 1.92 -1.04 -23.46
CA LEU A 205 2.64 0.18 -23.06
C LEU A 205 2.10 1.42 -23.79
N ASP A 206 1.60 2.37 -23.02
CA ASP A 206 1.36 3.75 -23.45
C ASP A 206 2.54 4.60 -22.97
N LEU A 207 3.27 5.21 -23.90
CA LEU A 207 4.48 5.97 -23.58
C LEU A 207 4.65 7.19 -24.48
N MET A 208 5.10 8.28 -23.87
CA MET A 208 5.44 9.52 -24.53
C MET A 208 6.89 9.89 -24.27
N SER A 209 7.61 10.28 -25.31
CA SER A 209 8.98 10.78 -25.18
C SER A 209 9.12 12.23 -25.58
N PHE A 210 10.15 12.85 -25.00
CA PHE A 210 10.60 14.21 -25.21
C PHE A 210 12.09 14.17 -25.52
N THR A 211 12.49 14.75 -26.64
CA THR A 211 13.88 14.82 -27.08
C THR A 211 14.28 16.27 -27.25
N TRP A 212 15.41 16.65 -26.66
CA TRP A 212 15.99 17.98 -26.81
C TRP A 212 17.52 17.88 -26.75
N ASN A 213 18.21 18.54 -27.68
CA ASN A 213 19.66 18.36 -27.84
C ASN A 213 20.01 16.86 -27.91
N ASN A 214 20.91 16.39 -27.05
CA ASN A 214 21.25 14.97 -26.92
C ASN A 214 20.54 14.27 -25.74
N ASN A 215 19.43 14.82 -25.24
CA ASN A 215 18.70 14.23 -24.11
C ASN A 215 17.40 13.62 -24.61
N LYS A 216 17.00 12.53 -23.95
CA LYS A 216 15.67 11.95 -24.11
C LYS A 216 15.07 11.66 -22.74
N LEU A 217 13.80 11.97 -22.59
CA LEU A 217 12.98 11.66 -21.43
C LEU A 217 11.73 10.93 -21.90
N SER A 218 11.34 9.86 -21.22
CA SER A 218 10.12 9.11 -21.49
C SER A 218 9.22 9.06 -20.26
N ILE A 219 7.91 9.16 -20.47
CA ILE A 219 6.84 8.96 -19.49
C ILE A 219 6.00 7.78 -19.99
N GLY A 220 5.94 6.70 -19.21
CA GLY A 220 5.21 5.48 -19.54
C GLY A 220 4.16 5.09 -18.49
N THR A 221 3.16 4.35 -18.93
CA THR A 221 2.19 3.64 -18.10
C THR A 221 1.81 2.33 -18.76
N GLU A 222 1.17 1.44 -18.01
CA GLU A 222 0.57 0.24 -18.57
C GLU A 222 -0.48 0.62 -19.62
N GLY A 223 -0.29 0.11 -20.83
CA GLY A 223 -1.19 0.27 -21.97
C GLY A 223 -2.23 -0.83 -22.03
N ASP A 224 -3.15 -0.72 -22.98
CA ASP A 224 -4.21 -1.70 -23.24
C ASP A 224 -5.12 -2.00 -22.03
N LEU A 225 -5.16 -1.09 -21.04
CA LEU A 225 -6.00 -1.22 -19.85
C LEU A 225 -7.49 -1.08 -20.23
N PRO A 226 -8.35 -2.07 -19.88
CA PRO A 226 -9.78 -1.99 -20.17
C PRO A 226 -10.43 -0.73 -19.58
N GLY A 227 -11.10 0.05 -20.42
CA GLY A 227 -11.78 1.27 -19.99
C GLY A 227 -10.85 2.45 -19.69
N VAL A 228 -9.62 2.41 -20.21
CA VAL A 228 -8.66 3.52 -20.16
C VAL A 228 -8.32 3.97 -21.58
N THR A 229 -8.28 5.27 -21.80
CA THR A 229 -7.78 5.85 -23.06
C THR A 229 -6.64 6.81 -22.77
N CYS A 230 -5.51 6.63 -23.45
CA CYS A 230 -4.37 7.53 -23.38
C CYS A 230 -4.42 8.58 -24.51
N HIS A 231 -4.17 9.83 -24.15
CA HIS A 231 -4.03 10.96 -25.06
C HIS A 231 -2.67 11.62 -24.87
N TYR A 232 -1.97 11.86 -25.97
CA TYR A 232 -0.62 12.42 -26.00
C TYR A 232 -0.68 13.93 -26.23
N GLU A 233 -0.05 14.72 -25.37
CA GLU A 233 -0.04 16.19 -25.39
C GLU A 233 1.40 16.71 -25.48
N LYS A 234 1.60 17.92 -26.03
CA LYS A 234 2.96 18.50 -26.19
C LYS A 234 3.81 18.55 -24.91
N THR A 235 3.18 18.54 -23.74
CA THR A 235 3.85 18.64 -22.44
C THR A 235 3.74 17.37 -21.62
N GLY A 236 3.11 16.30 -22.12
CA GLY A 236 2.82 15.14 -21.28
C GLY A 236 1.75 14.21 -21.84
N MET A 237 1.23 13.34 -20.98
CA MET A 237 0.17 12.41 -21.33
C MET A 237 -1.04 12.54 -20.42
N ARG A 238 -2.20 12.18 -20.95
CA ARG A 238 -3.49 12.24 -20.27
C ARG A 238 -4.16 10.88 -20.35
N LEU A 239 -4.49 10.33 -19.21
CA LEU A 239 -5.21 9.08 -19.05
C LEU A 239 -6.64 9.40 -18.66
N ARG A 240 -7.60 8.89 -19.45
CA ARG A 240 -9.02 8.98 -19.12
C ARG A 240 -9.52 7.60 -18.75
N PHE A 241 -9.98 7.47 -17.52
CA PHE A 241 -10.57 6.25 -16.98
C PHE A 241 -12.09 6.33 -17.06
N LEU A 242 -12.77 5.27 -17.51
CA LEU A 242 -14.23 5.19 -17.49
C LEU A 242 -14.80 5.14 -16.06
N SER A 243 -14.03 4.58 -15.13
CA SER A 243 -14.28 4.60 -13.68
C SER A 243 -12.96 4.86 -12.94
N GLY A 244 -13.02 5.52 -11.79
CA GLY A 244 -11.85 5.86 -10.99
C GLY A 244 -11.10 4.60 -10.54
N PRO A 245 -9.82 4.42 -10.93
CA PRO A 245 -9.09 3.16 -10.73
C PRO A 245 -8.58 2.95 -9.29
N GLY A 246 -8.83 3.90 -8.38
CA GLY A 246 -8.30 3.91 -7.01
C GLY A 246 -6.83 4.30 -6.92
N ALA A 247 -6.01 3.92 -7.91
CA ALA A 247 -4.63 4.36 -8.06
C ALA A 247 -4.18 4.30 -9.52
N VAL A 248 -3.13 5.05 -9.85
CA VAL A 248 -2.41 4.95 -11.12
C VAL A 248 -0.91 5.12 -10.88
N SER A 249 -0.09 4.37 -11.60
CA SER A 249 1.37 4.48 -11.57
C SER A 249 1.89 4.94 -12.92
N LEU A 250 2.76 5.96 -12.91
CA LEU A 250 3.48 6.45 -14.08
C LEU A 250 4.97 6.21 -13.89
N TYR A 251 5.68 6.00 -14.98
CA TYR A 251 7.11 5.67 -14.96
C TYR A 251 7.85 6.71 -15.78
N LEU A 252 8.85 7.34 -15.18
CA LEU A 252 9.68 8.34 -15.85
C LEU A 252 11.11 7.86 -15.92
N ALA A 253 11.74 8.07 -17.07
CA ALA A 253 13.17 7.85 -17.24
C ALA A 253 13.78 8.90 -18.15
N TRP A 254 15.04 9.26 -17.92
CA TRP A 254 15.77 10.18 -18.80
C TRP A 254 17.25 9.83 -18.89
N LEU A 255 17.84 10.21 -20.01
CA LEU A 255 19.25 10.00 -20.31
C LEU A 255 19.81 11.14 -21.16
N THR A 256 21.02 11.57 -20.83
CA THR A 256 21.89 12.33 -21.72
C THR A 256 22.66 11.35 -22.61
N MET A 257 22.32 11.29 -23.89
CA MET A 257 22.88 10.34 -24.84
C MET A 257 24.29 10.77 -25.27
N THR A 258 25.22 9.83 -25.18
CA THR A 258 26.57 9.89 -25.73
C THR A 258 26.69 9.10 -27.03
N GLU A 259 25.90 8.03 -27.19
CA GLU A 259 25.81 7.18 -28.37
C GLU A 259 24.34 7.11 -28.86
N PRO A 260 23.80 8.15 -29.52
CA PRO A 260 22.36 8.25 -29.81
C PRO A 260 21.76 7.04 -30.53
N GLU A 261 22.48 6.47 -31.52
CA GLU A 261 22.01 5.30 -32.29
C GLU A 261 21.71 4.08 -31.41
N ARG A 262 22.40 3.95 -30.28
CA ARG A 262 22.25 2.84 -29.35
C ARG A 262 21.38 3.19 -28.16
N GLU A 263 21.52 4.41 -27.66
CA GLU A 263 20.96 4.86 -26.38
C GLU A 263 19.55 5.45 -26.50
N GLU A 264 19.09 5.80 -27.72
CA GLU A 264 17.76 6.36 -27.95
C GLU A 264 16.62 5.49 -27.40
N ILE A 265 16.80 4.17 -27.36
CA ILE A 265 15.80 3.23 -26.86
C ILE A 265 15.85 3.04 -25.33
N TYR A 266 16.88 3.54 -24.64
CA TYR A 266 17.07 3.26 -23.22
C TYR A 266 15.99 3.89 -22.33
N PRO A 267 15.60 5.16 -22.51
CA PRO A 267 14.49 5.74 -21.75
C PRO A 267 13.16 5.02 -21.99
N TRP A 268 12.95 4.47 -23.19
CA TRP A 268 11.76 3.69 -23.52
C TRP A 268 11.67 2.44 -22.63
N PHE A 269 12.72 1.61 -22.61
CA PHE A 269 12.74 0.41 -21.76
C PHE A 269 12.70 0.75 -20.26
N ALA A 270 13.32 1.85 -19.87
CA ALA A 270 13.36 2.26 -18.46
C ALA A 270 12.00 2.78 -17.97
N ALA A 271 11.19 3.40 -18.84
CA ALA A 271 9.85 3.88 -18.52
C ALA A 271 8.75 2.82 -18.75
N ASP A 272 9.10 1.61 -19.21
CA ASP A 272 8.17 0.50 -19.31
C ASP A 272 7.95 -0.17 -17.92
N PRO A 273 6.69 -0.23 -17.42
CA PRO A 273 6.34 -0.87 -16.15
C PRO A 273 6.76 -2.34 -16.04
N SER A 274 6.92 -3.06 -17.15
CA SER A 274 7.31 -4.47 -17.17
C SER A 274 8.71 -4.72 -16.61
N PHE A 275 9.56 -3.69 -16.60
CA PHE A 275 10.90 -3.68 -16.03
C PHE A 275 10.96 -3.14 -14.59
N ASP A 276 9.82 -2.93 -13.92
CA ASP A 276 9.79 -2.65 -12.48
C ASP A 276 9.77 -3.96 -11.67
N GLU A 277 10.93 -4.38 -11.20
CA GLU A 277 11.10 -5.57 -10.36
C GLU A 277 10.42 -5.45 -8.99
N THR A 278 10.13 -4.24 -8.52
CA THR A 278 9.44 -4.02 -7.24
C THR A 278 7.94 -4.34 -7.33
N ARG A 279 7.38 -4.35 -8.56
CA ARG A 279 5.96 -4.64 -8.81
C ARG A 279 5.60 -6.12 -8.57
N ARG A 280 6.58 -7.02 -8.60
CA ARG A 280 6.38 -8.50 -8.48
C ARG A 280 6.58 -9.06 -7.06
N ARG A 281 6.83 -8.21 -6.05
CA ARG A 281 7.14 -8.65 -4.68
C ARG A 281 5.98 -8.53 -3.67
N ASN A 282 4.76 -8.25 -4.11
CA ASN A 282 3.56 -8.20 -3.27
C ASN A 282 2.59 -9.34 -3.60
#